data_AF-A0AA35WHN6-F1
#
_entry.id   AF-A0AA35WHN6-F1
#
_cell.length_a   1.000
_cell.length_b   1.000
_cell.length_c   1.000
_cell.angle_alpha   90.00
_cell.angle_beta   90.00
_cell.angle_gamma   90.00
#
_symmetry.space_group_name_H-M   'P 1'
#
loop_
_entity.id
_entity.type
_entity.pdbx_description
1 polymer ?
#
loop_
_entity_poly.entity_id
_entity_poly.type
_entity_poly.pdbx_seq_one_letter_code
_entity_poly.pdbx_strand_id
1 'polypeptide(L)'
;MYIGITERYRRCGIGHYLMTSLLDHVTSTLSNCWAVYLHVVSSNTPAIEFYRRFGFSSLTCIPGYYTISQRPQDGLLFIRYVNQGEPFSHSLSAYTRRYVTESSSCRLVAGLCQALRHWLTQYTFRNNTDSKNRLLCPP
;
A
#
# COMPACT_ATOMS: atom_id res chain seq x y z
N MET A 1 6.58 -8.79 -10.34
CA MET A 1 7.89 -8.22 -10.71
C MET A 1 8.97 -8.83 -9.82
N TYR A 2 10.15 -9.15 -10.38
CA TYR A 2 11.30 -9.64 -9.63
C TYR A 2 12.47 -8.65 -9.73
N ILE A 3 13.03 -8.23 -8.60
CA ILE A 3 14.29 -7.49 -8.53
C ILE A 3 15.25 -8.30 -7.68
N GLY A 4 16.42 -8.60 -8.24
CA GLY A 4 17.48 -9.36 -7.60
C GLY A 4 18.82 -8.71 -7.88
N ILE A 5 19.66 -8.62 -6.85
CA ILE A 5 21.03 -8.15 -6.95
C ILE A 5 21.90 -9.22 -6.32
N THR A 6 22.94 -9.63 -7.05
CA THR A 6 23.92 -10.57 -6.52
C THR A 6 24.59 -9.97 -5.29
N GLU A 7 24.91 -10.81 -4.32
CA GLU A 7 25.33 -10.38 -2.99
C GLU A 7 26.51 -9.41 -3.00
N ARG A 8 27.49 -9.65 -3.89
CA ARG A 8 28.67 -8.82 -4.10
C ARG A 8 28.37 -7.35 -4.43
N TYR A 9 27.23 -7.07 -5.05
CA TYR A 9 26.87 -5.72 -5.50
C TYR A 9 25.67 -5.13 -4.75
N ARG A 10 25.24 -5.75 -3.65
CA ARG A 10 24.22 -5.18 -2.78
C ARG A 10 24.77 -3.92 -2.11
N ARG A 11 23.87 -2.97 -1.82
CA ARG A 11 24.20 -1.68 -1.18
C ARG A 11 25.11 -0.75 -2.02
N CYS A 12 25.34 -1.07 -3.30
CA CYS A 12 26.05 -0.20 -4.26
C CYS A 12 25.11 0.74 -5.04
N GLY A 13 23.86 0.93 -4.60
CA GLY A 13 22.88 1.78 -5.29
C GLY A 13 22.23 1.18 -6.54
N ILE A 14 22.69 0.04 -7.04
CA ILE A 14 22.15 -0.62 -8.25
C ILE A 14 20.64 -0.88 -8.15
N GLY A 15 20.21 -1.45 -7.02
CA GLY A 15 18.78 -1.70 -6.79
C GLY A 15 17.95 -0.44 -6.79
N HIS A 16 18.50 0.63 -6.21
CA HIS A 16 17.84 1.91 -6.19
C HIS A 16 17.70 2.45 -7.61
N TYR A 17 18.78 2.44 -8.39
CA TYR A 17 18.77 2.86 -9.78
C TYR A 17 17.74 2.07 -10.61
N LEU A 18 17.75 0.74 -10.52
CA LEU A 18 16.80 -0.11 -11.24
C LEU A 18 15.34 0.21 -10.90
N MET A 19 15.02 0.38 -9.61
CA MET A 19 13.67 0.69 -9.18
C MET A 19 13.24 2.10 -9.62
N THR A 20 14.12 3.09 -9.48
CA THR A 20 13.85 4.46 -9.93
C THR A 20 13.60 4.49 -11.44
N SER A 21 14.48 3.90 -12.25
CA SER A 21 14.31 3.85 -13.71
C SER A 21 13.02 3.13 -14.12
N LEU A 22 12.63 2.08 -13.42
CA LEU A 22 11.37 1.39 -13.67
C LEU A 22 10.17 2.28 -13.36
N LEU A 23 10.16 2.92 -12.19
CA LEU A 23 9.06 3.79 -11.80
C LEU A 23 8.95 5.01 -12.72
N ASP A 24 10.08 5.58 -13.13
CA ASP A 24 10.14 6.69 -14.09
C ASP A 24 9.63 6.26 -15.45
N HIS A 25 9.97 5.06 -15.92
CA HIS A 25 9.43 4.52 -17.16
C HIS A 25 7.92 4.32 -17.09
N VAL A 26 7.43 3.74 -15.99
CA VAL A 26 5.99 3.53 -15.77
C VAL A 26 5.23 4.85 -15.76
N THR A 27 5.73 5.88 -15.06
CA THR A 27 5.05 7.17 -14.96
C THR A 27 5.14 8.00 -16.24
N SER A 28 6.24 7.91 -16.98
CA SER A 28 6.43 8.67 -18.22
C SER A 28 5.79 8.04 -19.45
N THR A 29 5.80 6.71 -19.55
CA THR A 29 5.44 5.99 -20.78
C THR A 29 4.06 5.35 -20.68
N LEU A 30 3.62 4.94 -19.48
CA LEU A 30 2.37 4.20 -19.30
C LEU A 30 1.32 5.07 -18.60
N SER A 31 0.71 6.00 -19.35
CA SER A 31 -0.33 6.90 -18.83
C SER A 31 -1.58 6.19 -18.30
N ASN A 32 -1.84 4.97 -18.78
CA ASN A 32 -2.93 4.10 -18.34
C ASN A 32 -2.54 3.15 -17.18
N CYS A 33 -1.31 3.22 -16.67
CA CYS A 33 -0.92 2.49 -15.47
C CYS A 33 -1.31 3.31 -14.23
N TRP A 34 -2.08 2.73 -13.31
CA TRP A 34 -2.55 3.42 -12.10
C TRP A 34 -1.89 2.90 -10.83
N ALA A 35 -1.31 1.71 -10.85
CA ALA A 35 -0.62 1.16 -9.69
C ALA A 35 0.38 0.09 -10.10
N VAL A 36 1.45 0.00 -9.33
CA VAL A 36 2.47 -1.04 -9.41
C VAL A 36 2.35 -1.93 -8.20
N TYR A 37 2.31 -3.25 -8.45
CA TYR A 37 2.14 -4.27 -7.42
C TYR A 37 3.31 -5.24 -7.41
N LEU A 38 3.65 -5.74 -6.23
CA LEU A 38 4.65 -6.78 -6.07
C LEU A 38 4.35 -7.66 -4.86
N HIS A 39 4.89 -8.87 -4.89
CA HIS A 39 4.89 -9.77 -3.74
C HIS A 39 6.29 -9.83 -3.12
N VAL A 40 6.34 -9.88 -1.80
CA VAL A 40 7.57 -10.11 -1.02
C VAL A 40 7.27 -11.13 0.06
N VAL A 41 8.22 -12.04 0.33
CA VAL A 41 8.08 -12.98 1.45
C VAL A 41 8.07 -12.19 2.76
N SER A 42 7.18 -12.52 3.69
CA SER A 42 7.02 -11.79 4.97
C SER A 42 8.29 -11.74 5.82
N SER A 43 9.14 -12.77 5.70
CA SER A 43 10.44 -12.89 6.38
C SER A 43 11.57 -12.05 5.76
N ASN A 44 11.37 -11.48 4.57
CA ASN A 44 12.41 -10.73 3.84
C ASN A 44 12.41 -9.25 4.23
N THR A 45 12.83 -8.95 5.46
CA THR A 45 12.92 -7.59 6.00
C THR A 45 13.69 -6.61 5.11
N PRO A 46 14.87 -6.96 4.53
CA PRO A 46 15.60 -6.04 3.66
C PRO A 46 14.81 -5.61 2.41
N ALA A 47 14.08 -6.53 1.79
CA ALA A 47 13.24 -6.21 0.64
C ALA A 47 12.01 -5.39 1.04
N ILE A 48 11.38 -5.72 2.17
CA ILE A 48 10.25 -4.97 2.72
C ILE A 48 10.63 -3.50 2.95
N GLU A 49 11.75 -3.23 3.62
CA GLU A 49 12.24 -1.87 3.84
C GLU A 49 12.62 -1.18 2.53
N PHE A 50 13.24 -1.91 1.61
CA PHE A 50 13.58 -1.39 0.29
C PHE A 50 12.34 -0.90 -0.45
N TYR A 51 11.27 -1.69 -0.53
CA TYR A 51 10.04 -1.29 -1.21
C TYR A 51 9.32 -0.15 -0.48
N ARG A 52 9.31 -0.13 0.86
CA ARG A 52 8.75 0.99 1.64
C ARG A 52 9.43 2.33 1.33
N ARG A 53 10.76 2.35 1.15
CA ARG A 53 11.50 3.56 0.75
C ARG A 53 11.08 4.08 -0.62
N PHE A 54 10.62 3.20 -1.50
CA PHE A 54 10.04 3.56 -2.78
C PHE A 54 8.54 3.84 -2.70
N GLY A 55 7.97 4.13 -1.54
CA GLY A 55 6.56 4.52 -1.41
C GLY A 55 5.56 3.38 -1.65
N PHE A 56 6.02 2.12 -1.66
CA PHE A 56 5.10 0.99 -1.63
C PHE A 56 4.56 0.80 -0.21
N SER A 57 3.30 0.40 -0.14
CA SER A 57 2.60 0.07 1.10
C SER A 57 2.11 -1.37 1.07
N SER A 58 2.06 -2.03 2.23
CA SER A 58 1.52 -3.40 2.34
C SER A 58 0.00 -3.34 2.24
N LEU A 59 -0.56 -3.97 1.23
CA LEU A 59 -2.00 -4.07 1.00
C LEU A 59 -2.61 -5.22 1.81
N THR A 60 -1.99 -6.40 1.75
CA THR A 60 -2.47 -7.59 2.48
C THR A 60 -1.36 -8.63 2.68
N CYS A 61 -1.57 -9.53 3.63
CA CYS A 61 -0.79 -10.74 3.83
C CYS A 61 -1.55 -11.94 3.24
N ILE A 62 -0.84 -12.83 2.56
CA ILE A 62 -1.35 -14.04 1.92
C ILE A 62 -0.67 -15.24 2.59
N PRO A 63 -1.38 -15.96 3.49
CA PRO A 63 -0.80 -17.06 4.25
C PRO A 63 -0.30 -18.19 3.34
N GLY A 64 0.89 -18.73 3.62
CA GLY A 64 1.46 -19.88 2.90
C GLY A 64 1.68 -19.67 1.40
N TYR A 65 1.78 -18.43 0.93
CA TYR A 65 1.91 -18.10 -0.49
C TYR A 65 3.21 -18.62 -1.13
N TYR A 66 4.29 -18.69 -0.36
CA TYR A 66 5.58 -19.20 -0.81
C TYR A 66 5.91 -20.54 -0.17
N THR A 67 6.61 -21.41 -0.89
CA THR A 67 7.26 -22.60 -0.32
C THR A 67 8.77 -22.41 -0.43
N ILE A 68 9.45 -22.26 0.70
CA ILE A 68 10.90 -22.07 0.76
C ILE A 68 11.47 -23.21 1.61
N SER A 69 12.36 -24.02 1.03
CA SER A 69 12.93 -25.19 1.70
C SER A 69 11.87 -26.13 2.29
N GLN A 70 10.82 -26.43 1.52
CA GLN A 70 9.67 -27.26 1.91
C GLN A 70 8.83 -26.74 3.09
N ARG A 71 9.03 -25.49 3.51
CA ARG A 71 8.22 -24.86 4.54
C ARG A 71 7.35 -23.76 3.92
N PRO A 72 6.04 -23.72 4.24
CA PRO A 72 5.19 -22.62 3.82
C PRO A 72 5.66 -21.32 4.48
N GLN A 73 5.67 -20.24 3.70
CA GLN A 73 5.95 -18.89 4.16
C GLN A 73 4.92 -17.93 3.60
N ASP A 74 4.56 -16.94 4.40
CA ASP A 74 3.56 -15.95 4.03
C ASP A 74 4.13 -14.96 3.01
N GLY A 75 3.26 -14.54 2.09
CA GLY A 75 3.56 -13.48 1.12
C GLY A 75 2.87 -12.18 1.53
N LEU A 76 3.55 -11.06 1.35
CA LEU A 76 2.96 -9.73 1.46
C LEU A 76 2.75 -9.15 0.07
N LEU A 77 1.54 -8.68 -0.21
CA LEU A 77 1.22 -7.91 -1.40
C LEU A 77 1.45 -6.43 -1.12
N PHE A 78 2.39 -5.84 -1.86
CA PHE A 78 2.74 -4.44 -1.80
C PHE A 78 2.18 -3.71 -3.02
N ILE A 79 1.75 -2.47 -2.81
CA ILE A 79 1.20 -1.58 -3.82
C ILE A 79 1.79 -0.18 -3.71
N ARG A 80 2.11 0.42 -4.86
CA ARG A 80 2.32 1.85 -5.03
C ARG A 80 1.40 2.37 -6.12
N TYR A 81 0.55 3.33 -5.80
CA TYR A 81 -0.24 4.03 -6.81
C TYR A 81 0.65 5.01 -7.59
N VAL A 82 0.40 5.13 -8.89
CA VAL A 82 1.13 5.98 -9.83
C VAL A 82 0.15 6.70 -10.76
N ASN A 83 0.61 7.80 -11.38
CA ASN A 83 -0.23 8.66 -12.22
C ASN A 83 -1.46 9.16 -11.47
N GLN A 84 -2.68 8.78 -11.88
CA GLN A 84 -3.94 9.15 -11.24
C GLN A 84 -4.56 8.00 -10.42
N GLY A 85 -3.80 6.94 -10.17
CA GLY A 85 -4.26 5.87 -9.30
C GLY A 85 -4.40 6.35 -7.87
N GLU A 86 -5.50 5.97 -7.23
CA GLU A 86 -5.76 6.31 -5.83
C GLU A 86 -6.35 5.08 -5.13
N PRO A 87 -6.10 4.90 -3.83
CA PRO A 87 -6.80 3.90 -3.05
C PRO A 87 -8.30 4.20 -3.01
N PHE A 88 -9.09 3.12 -3.10
CA PHE A 88 -10.55 3.18 -3.10
C PHE A 88 -11.13 3.99 -1.93
N SER A 89 -10.50 3.91 -0.75
CA SER A 89 -10.90 4.66 0.45
C SER A 89 -10.81 6.18 0.28
N HIS A 90 -9.81 6.69 -0.46
CA HIS A 90 -9.66 8.11 -0.71
C HIS A 90 -10.69 8.62 -1.71
N SER A 91 -10.97 7.84 -2.76
CA SER A 91 -12.00 8.15 -3.74
C SER A 91 -13.39 8.27 -3.10
N LEU A 92 -13.77 7.34 -2.22
CA LEU A 92 -15.01 7.43 -1.45
C LEU A 92 -15.05 8.68 -0.57
N SER A 93 -13.96 9.01 0.12
CA SER A 93 -13.91 10.20 0.97
C SER A 93 -13.99 11.52 0.18
N ALA A 94 -13.44 11.54 -1.04
CA ALA A 94 -13.50 12.68 -1.95
C ALA A 94 -14.88 12.81 -2.58
N TYR A 95 -15.47 11.68 -3.01
CA TYR A 95 -16.83 11.61 -3.54
C TYR A 95 -17.86 12.03 -2.49
N THR A 96 -17.78 11.48 -1.28
CA THR A 96 -18.67 11.87 -0.17
C THR A 96 -18.48 13.34 0.20
N ARG A 97 -17.23 13.86 0.23
CA ARG A 97 -16.99 15.29 0.44
C ARG A 97 -17.67 16.14 -0.62
N ARG A 98 -17.54 15.78 -1.90
CA ARG A 98 -18.15 16.53 -3.01
C ARG A 98 -19.68 16.54 -2.91
N TYR A 99 -20.28 15.39 -2.64
CA TYR A 99 -21.72 15.27 -2.43
C TYR A 99 -22.21 16.10 -1.25
N VAL A 100 -21.48 16.08 -0.13
CA VAL A 100 -21.80 16.86 1.09
C VAL A 100 -21.61 18.36 0.88
N THR A 101 -20.64 18.80 0.07
CA THR A 101 -20.42 20.23 -0.22
C THR A 101 -21.37 20.79 -1.27
N GLU A 102 -21.83 19.98 -2.24
CA GLU A 102 -22.81 20.40 -3.25
C GLU A 102 -24.25 20.37 -2.70
N SER A 103 -24.54 19.61 -1.64
CA SER A 103 -25.83 19.66 -0.94
C SER A 103 -25.92 20.87 0.00
N SER A 104 -26.31 22.02 -0.56
CA SER A 104 -26.53 23.30 0.12
C SER A 104 -27.75 23.33 1.05
N SER A 105 -27.83 22.43 2.03
CA SER A 105 -28.91 22.51 3.04
C SER A 105 -28.51 21.82 4.34
N CYS A 106 -28.31 22.66 5.36
CA CYS A 106 -28.11 22.35 6.78
C CYS A 106 -26.70 21.93 7.24
N ARG A 107 -26.10 22.82 8.04
CA ARG A 107 -24.93 22.59 8.91
C ARG A 107 -25.01 21.31 9.76
N LEU A 108 -26.21 20.80 10.01
CA LEU A 108 -26.47 19.54 10.71
C LEU A 108 -26.04 18.30 9.90
N VAL A 109 -26.25 18.28 8.58
CA VAL A 109 -25.83 17.16 7.73
C VAL A 109 -24.31 17.13 7.62
N ALA A 110 -23.69 18.29 7.41
CA ALA A 110 -22.24 18.42 7.44
C ALA A 110 -21.65 17.99 8.80
N GLY A 111 -22.28 18.38 9.92
CA GLY A 111 -21.87 18.00 11.26
C GLY A 111 -22.00 16.50 11.55
N LEU A 112 -23.11 15.87 11.15
CA LEU A 112 -23.30 14.43 11.28
C LEU A 112 -22.34 13.64 10.39
N CYS A 113 -22.08 14.10 9.16
CA CYS A 113 -21.06 13.50 8.30
C CYS A 113 -19.66 13.65 8.88
N GLN A 114 -19.33 14.77 9.50
CA GLN A 114 -18.02 15.00 10.14
C GLN A 114 -17.85 14.12 11.39
N ALA A 115 -18.91 13.95 12.18
CA ALA A 115 -18.94 13.04 13.33
C ALA A 115 -18.83 11.56 12.89
N LEU A 116 -19.58 11.15 11.87
CA LEU A 116 -19.47 9.81 11.25
C LEU A 116 -18.07 9.58 10.67
N ARG A 117 -17.47 10.60 10.05
CA ARG A 117 -16.10 10.52 9.53
C ARG A 117 -15.09 10.34 10.65
N HIS A 118 -15.25 11.04 11.77
CA HIS A 118 -14.41 10.89 12.96
C HIS A 118 -14.57 9.52 13.63
N TRP A 119 -15.80 9.01 13.67
CA TRP A 119 -16.10 7.68 14.18
C TRP A 119 -15.55 6.58 13.26
N LEU A 120 -15.67 6.73 11.93
CA LEU A 120 -15.12 5.79 10.95
C LEU A 120 -13.60 5.83 10.88
N THR A 121 -12.95 7.00 11.03
CA THR A 121 -11.49 7.05 11.17
C THR A 121 -11.06 6.41 12.47
N GLN A 122 -11.75 6.63 13.60
CA GLN A 122 -11.43 5.93 14.85
C GLN A 122 -11.70 4.43 14.77
N TYR A 123 -12.75 3.99 14.08
CA TYR A 123 -13.08 2.59 13.87
C TYR A 123 -12.07 1.91 12.94
N THR A 124 -11.69 2.56 11.83
CA THR A 124 -10.63 2.05 10.93
C THR A 124 -9.27 2.08 11.62
N PHE A 125 -8.95 3.06 12.46
CA PHE A 125 -7.72 3.06 13.26
C PHE A 125 -7.73 1.95 14.30
N ARG A 126 -8.87 1.72 14.98
CA ARG A 126 -9.06 0.66 15.97
C ARG A 126 -8.98 -0.73 15.34
N ASN A 127 -9.57 -0.91 14.15
CA ASN A 127 -9.44 -2.12 13.35
C ASN A 127 -8.05 -2.26 12.72
N ASN A 128 -7.34 -1.17 12.42
CA ASN A 128 -5.95 -1.20 11.94
C ASN A 128 -4.97 -1.49 13.09
N THR A 129 -5.27 -1.11 14.34
CA THR A 129 -4.53 -1.59 15.51
C THR A 129 -4.85 -3.05 15.85
N ASP A 130 -6.09 -3.51 15.66
CA ASP A 130 -6.47 -4.92 15.85
C ASP A 130 -5.95 -5.83 14.71
N SER A 131 -5.90 -5.33 13.47
CA SER A 131 -5.29 -6.05 12.34
C SER A 131 -3.77 -5.94 12.34
N LYS A 132 -3.16 -4.87 12.86
CA LYS A 132 -1.71 -4.89 13.20
C LYS A 132 -1.42 -5.90 14.31
N ASN A 133 -2.28 -6.03 15.32
CA ASN A 133 -2.14 -7.04 16.38
C ASN A 133 -2.50 -8.48 15.94
N ARG A 134 -3.22 -8.68 14.82
CA ARG A 134 -3.46 -10.01 14.23
C ARG A 134 -2.56 -10.36 13.03
N LEU A 135 -1.91 -9.39 12.41
CA LEU A 135 -1.01 -9.56 11.25
C LEU A 135 0.47 -9.44 11.62
N LEU A 136 0.78 -9.22 12.90
CA LEU A 136 2.07 -9.58 13.47
C LEU A 136 2.13 -11.12 13.50
N CYS A 137 2.73 -11.73 12.48
CA CYS A 137 3.25 -13.09 12.62
C CYS A 137 4.08 -13.12 13.91
N PRO A 138 3.84 -14.04 14.86
CA PRO A 138 4.74 -14.20 15.99
C PRO A 138 6.15 -14.56 15.48
N PRO A 139 7.21 -14.23 16.25
CA PRO A 139 8.58 -14.58 15.90
C PRO A 139 8.80 -16.09 15.74
#